data_AF-A0A2J6S9Y8-F1
#
_entry.id   AF-A0A2J6S9Y8-F1
#
_cell.length_a   1.000
_cell.length_b   1.000
_cell.length_c   1.000
_cell.angle_alpha   90.00
_cell.angle_beta   90.00
_cell.angle_gamma   90.00
#
_symmetry.space_group_name_H-M   'P 1'
#
loop_
_entity.id
_entity.type
_entity.pdbx_description
1 polymer ?
#
loop_
_entity_poly.entity_id
_entity_poly.type
_entity_poly.pdbx_seq_one_letter_code
_entity_poly.pdbx_strand_id
1 'polypeptide(L)'
;MADSFLDTKLHTHFAIFLYALRLETAMLTKRVPIDAADAESPLKPAELQVLRSQYEKEGEHVGVQTKFNFAWGLIKSNARQDQQEGVRLLSDIFRTSPERRRECLYYLALGNYKLGNYGEARRYNDLLLDKEPANLQASSLRELIDNKVAREGLMGVAILSGVAIAAGVVGGMIFKGVGRRTR
;
A
#
# COMPACT_ATOMS: atom_id res chain seq x y z
N MET A 1 -32.60 -35.31 7.35
CA MET A 1 -31.14 -35.21 7.08
C MET A 1 -30.78 -34.08 6.09
N ALA A 2 -31.74 -33.43 5.43
CA ALA A 2 -31.48 -32.29 4.53
C ALA A 2 -31.42 -30.92 5.23
N ASP A 3 -32.08 -30.77 6.39
CA ASP A 3 -32.17 -29.49 7.11
C ASP A 3 -30.84 -28.97 7.63
N SER A 4 -29.99 -29.82 8.22
CA SER A 4 -28.70 -29.38 8.77
C SER A 4 -27.70 -28.91 7.72
N PHE A 5 -27.81 -29.41 6.48
CA PHE A 5 -26.94 -29.02 5.37
C PHE A 5 -27.35 -27.66 4.78
N LEU A 6 -28.65 -27.39 4.67
CA LEU A 6 -29.19 -26.10 4.24
C LEU A 6 -28.90 -25.01 5.27
N ASP A 7 -29.03 -25.34 6.56
CA ASP A 7 -28.79 -24.41 7.67
C ASP A 7 -27.31 -23.99 7.72
N THR A 8 -26.38 -24.94 7.54
CA THR A 8 -24.93 -24.65 7.50
C THR A 8 -24.54 -23.77 6.30
N LYS A 9 -25.11 -24.04 5.11
CA LYS A 9 -24.87 -23.21 3.92
C LYS A 9 -25.47 -21.81 4.07
N LEU A 10 -26.68 -21.70 4.63
CA LEU A 10 -27.34 -20.43 4.87
C LEU A 10 -26.59 -19.60 5.91
N HIS A 11 -26.12 -20.23 7.00
CA HIS A 11 -25.27 -19.59 8.01
C HIS A 11 -23.94 -19.10 7.45
N THR A 12 -23.30 -19.90 6.56
CA THR A 12 -22.03 -19.53 5.93
C THR A 12 -22.24 -18.39 4.95
N HIS A 13 -23.29 -18.44 4.13
CA HIS A 13 -23.63 -17.35 3.21
C HIS A 13 -24.03 -16.08 3.94
N PHE A 14 -24.77 -16.18 5.05
CA PHE A 14 -25.16 -15.04 5.87
C PHE A 14 -23.96 -14.46 6.64
N ALA A 15 -23.04 -15.29 7.14
CA ALA A 15 -21.80 -14.83 7.75
C ALA A 15 -20.87 -14.17 6.74
N ILE A 16 -20.75 -14.73 5.52
CA ILE A 16 -19.99 -14.13 4.42
C ILE A 16 -20.64 -12.84 3.96
N PHE A 17 -21.97 -12.79 3.87
CA PHE A 17 -22.71 -11.57 3.53
C PHE A 17 -22.56 -10.50 4.61
N LEU A 18 -22.67 -10.86 5.89
CA LEU A 18 -22.44 -9.93 7.01
C LEU A 18 -20.97 -9.49 7.10
N TYR A 19 -20.00 -10.34 6.78
CA TYR A 19 -18.59 -9.95 6.71
C TYR A 19 -18.30 -9.09 5.49
N ALA A 20 -18.86 -9.41 4.33
CA ALA A 20 -18.76 -8.61 3.12
C ALA A 20 -19.42 -7.25 3.33
N LEU A 21 -20.62 -7.22 3.93
CA LEU A 21 -21.33 -5.99 4.30
C LEU A 21 -20.59 -5.24 5.41
N ARG A 22 -19.90 -5.91 6.35
CA ARG A 22 -19.03 -5.29 7.36
C ARG A 22 -17.74 -4.74 6.75
N LEU A 23 -17.17 -5.40 5.74
CA LEU A 23 -16.00 -4.95 5.00
C LEU A 23 -16.37 -3.80 4.07
N GLU A 24 -17.47 -3.91 3.33
CA GLU A 24 -18.05 -2.84 2.53
C GLU A 24 -18.42 -1.66 3.40
N THR A 25 -19.07 -1.84 4.55
CA THR A 25 -19.31 -0.73 5.48
C THR A 25 -18.04 -0.23 6.15
N ALA A 26 -17.04 -1.06 6.46
CA ALA A 26 -15.75 -0.56 6.97
C ALA A 26 -15.00 0.26 5.91
N MET A 27 -15.06 -0.14 4.65
CA MET A 27 -14.46 0.57 3.50
C MET A 27 -15.29 1.80 3.08
N LEU A 28 -16.62 1.77 3.23
CA LEU A 28 -17.55 2.82 2.78
C LEU A 28 -17.95 3.82 3.90
N THR A 29 -17.88 3.46 5.18
CA THR A 29 -18.50 4.26 6.28
C THR A 29 -17.53 4.97 7.23
N LYS A 30 -16.21 4.78 7.11
CA LYS A 30 -15.24 5.49 7.96
C LYS A 30 -14.06 5.93 7.08
N ARG A 31 -13.66 7.20 7.02
CA ARG A 31 -12.97 7.93 8.10
C ARG A 31 -12.04 7.07 8.97
N VAL A 32 -11.54 5.93 8.48
CA VAL A 32 -10.35 5.30 9.05
C VAL A 32 -9.19 5.88 8.25
N PRO A 33 -8.26 6.61 8.88
CA PRO A 33 -6.98 6.83 8.25
C PRO A 33 -6.35 5.46 8.10
N ILE A 34 -6.44 4.87 6.89
CA ILE A 34 -5.72 3.65 6.55
C ILE A 34 -4.27 4.08 6.49
N ASP A 35 -3.64 4.18 7.66
CA ASP A 35 -2.24 4.51 7.76
C ASP A 35 -1.45 3.34 7.17
N ALA A 36 -0.26 3.58 6.65
CA ALA A 36 0.58 2.49 6.14
C ALA A 36 0.83 1.37 7.19
N ALA A 37 0.65 1.69 8.48
CA ALA A 37 0.61 0.72 9.57
C ALA A 37 -0.44 -0.40 9.37
N ASP A 38 -1.60 -0.10 8.78
CA ASP A 38 -2.63 -1.10 8.48
C ASP A 38 -2.24 -2.06 7.34
N ALA A 39 -1.35 -1.62 6.43
CA ALA A 39 -0.77 -2.48 5.41
C ALA A 39 0.22 -3.51 6.01
N GLU A 40 0.77 -3.21 7.18
CA GLU A 40 1.69 -4.09 7.91
C GLU A 40 1.00 -5.06 8.86
N SER A 41 -0.31 -4.91 9.07
CA SER A 41 -1.11 -5.84 9.87
C SER A 41 -1.80 -6.88 8.97
N PRO A 42 -1.27 -8.13 8.87
CA PRO A 42 -1.82 -9.12 7.95
C PRO A 42 -3.25 -9.54 8.33
N LEU A 43 -4.06 -9.82 7.31
CA LEU A 43 -5.38 -10.44 7.53
C LEU A 43 -5.22 -11.85 8.11
N LYS A 44 -6.22 -12.32 8.87
CA LYS A 44 -6.25 -13.72 9.29
C LYS A 44 -6.39 -14.60 8.04
N PRO A 45 -5.75 -15.79 7.99
CA PRO A 45 -5.85 -16.68 6.84
C PRO A 45 -7.29 -17.00 6.41
N ALA A 46 -8.19 -17.13 7.39
CA ALA A 46 -9.62 -17.36 7.13
C ALA A 46 -10.31 -16.19 6.40
N GLU A 47 -9.91 -14.95 6.67
CA GLU A 47 -10.47 -13.76 6.02
C GLU A 47 -10.03 -13.69 4.54
N LEU A 48 -8.76 -13.98 4.28
CA LEU A 48 -8.24 -14.06 2.90
C LEU A 48 -8.92 -15.18 2.11
N GLN A 49 -9.21 -16.32 2.75
CA GLN A 49 -9.92 -17.42 2.10
C GLN A 49 -11.35 -17.04 1.69
N VAL A 50 -12.06 -16.23 2.49
CA VAL A 50 -13.39 -15.74 2.15
C VAL A 50 -13.33 -14.85 0.90
N LEU A 51 -12.38 -13.92 0.85
CA LEU A 51 -12.18 -13.03 -0.30
C LEU A 51 -11.84 -13.81 -1.56
N ARG A 52 -10.93 -14.80 -1.45
CA ARG A 52 -10.59 -15.72 -2.54
C ARG A 52 -11.80 -16.47 -3.05
N SER A 53 -12.60 -17.04 -2.16
CA SER A 53 -13.78 -17.81 -2.54
C SER A 53 -14.84 -16.95 -3.24
N GLN A 54 -14.99 -15.68 -2.84
CA GLN A 54 -15.86 -14.73 -3.54
C GLN A 54 -15.34 -14.41 -4.94
N TYR A 55 -14.05 -14.08 -5.05
CA TYR A 55 -13.39 -13.79 -6.31
C TYR A 55 -13.51 -14.94 -7.32
N GLU A 56 -13.22 -16.17 -6.88
CA GLU A 56 -13.31 -17.37 -7.73
C GLU A 56 -14.75 -17.70 -8.13
N LYS A 57 -15.73 -17.45 -7.24
CA LYS A 57 -17.14 -17.72 -7.50
C LYS A 57 -17.74 -16.80 -8.57
N GLU A 58 -17.29 -15.55 -8.66
CA GLU A 58 -17.75 -14.62 -9.69
C GLU A 58 -17.13 -14.91 -11.07
N GLY A 59 -15.99 -15.60 -11.11
CA GLY A 59 -15.40 -16.12 -12.34
C GLY A 59 -14.96 -15.02 -13.32
N GLU A 60 -15.26 -15.22 -14.61
CA GLU A 60 -14.78 -14.36 -15.71
C GLU A 60 -15.28 -12.91 -15.61
N HIS A 61 -16.45 -12.69 -15.01
CA HIS A 61 -17.09 -11.38 -14.89
C HIS A 61 -17.06 -10.85 -13.45
N VAL A 62 -15.91 -11.02 -12.78
CA VAL A 62 -15.73 -10.54 -11.41
C VAL A 62 -15.95 -9.03 -11.31
N GLY A 63 -16.77 -8.63 -10.34
CA GLY A 63 -17.06 -7.25 -10.04
C GLY A 63 -15.82 -6.49 -9.59
N VAL A 64 -15.74 -5.22 -9.96
CA VAL A 64 -14.58 -4.37 -9.64
C VAL A 64 -14.32 -4.31 -8.14
N GLN A 65 -15.39 -4.22 -7.32
CA GLN A 65 -15.28 -4.20 -5.86
C GLN A 65 -14.72 -5.52 -5.30
N THR A 66 -15.21 -6.66 -5.80
CA THR A 66 -14.73 -8.00 -5.38
C THR A 66 -13.26 -8.18 -5.74
N LYS A 67 -12.88 -7.83 -6.97
CA LYS A 67 -11.47 -7.85 -7.41
C LYS A 67 -10.60 -6.93 -6.55
N PHE A 68 -11.08 -5.73 -6.21
CA PHE A 68 -10.38 -4.79 -5.36
C PHE A 68 -10.17 -5.32 -3.93
N ASN A 69 -11.23 -5.83 -3.31
CA ASN A 69 -11.19 -6.38 -1.95
C ASN A 69 -10.21 -7.55 -1.86
N PHE A 70 -10.26 -8.46 -2.84
CA PHE A 70 -9.33 -9.58 -2.91
C PHE A 70 -7.89 -9.12 -3.12
N ALA A 71 -7.64 -8.19 -4.05
CA ALA A 71 -6.33 -7.63 -4.30
C ALA A 71 -5.72 -6.98 -3.05
N TRP A 72 -6.53 -6.22 -2.30
CA TRP A 72 -6.09 -5.64 -1.04
C TRP A 72 -5.77 -6.70 0.01
N GLY A 73 -6.61 -7.72 0.13
CA GLY A 73 -6.35 -8.85 1.03
C GLY A 73 -5.03 -9.57 0.71
N LEU A 74 -4.71 -9.75 -0.57
CA LEU A 74 -3.46 -10.31 -1.03
C LEU A 74 -2.24 -9.42 -0.68
N ILE A 75 -2.34 -8.09 -0.84
CA ILE A 75 -1.27 -7.16 -0.45
C ILE A 75 -1.00 -7.21 1.05
N LYS A 76 -2.02 -7.44 1.87
CA LYS A 76 -1.85 -7.61 3.32
C LYS A 76 -1.24 -8.96 3.70
N SER A 77 -1.14 -9.93 2.79
CA SER A 77 -0.46 -11.20 3.04
C SER A 77 1.04 -10.99 3.32
N ASN A 78 1.66 -11.94 4.04
CA ASN A 78 3.11 -11.98 4.22
C ASN A 78 3.83 -12.67 3.05
N ALA A 79 3.10 -13.37 2.18
CA ALA A 79 3.67 -14.02 1.02
C ALA A 79 3.93 -12.99 -0.09
N ARG A 80 5.19 -12.88 -0.52
CA ARG A 80 5.57 -11.96 -1.61
C ARG A 80 4.81 -12.23 -2.92
N GLN A 81 4.50 -13.50 -3.20
CA GLN A 81 3.71 -13.88 -4.38
C GLN A 81 2.28 -13.33 -4.33
N ASP A 82 1.63 -13.40 -3.16
CA ASP A 82 0.30 -12.81 -2.96
C ASP A 82 0.37 -11.30 -3.18
N GLN A 83 1.36 -10.62 -2.59
CA GLN A 83 1.53 -9.18 -2.72
C GLN A 83 1.71 -8.75 -4.18
N GLN A 84 2.51 -9.49 -4.95
CA GLN A 84 2.70 -9.25 -6.39
C GLN A 84 1.38 -9.41 -7.16
N GLU A 85 0.61 -10.46 -6.87
CA GLU A 85 -0.68 -10.69 -7.49
C GLU A 85 -1.69 -9.60 -7.13
N GLY A 86 -1.73 -9.17 -5.88
CA GLY A 86 -2.59 -8.07 -5.44
C GLY A 86 -2.25 -6.75 -6.16
N VAL A 87 -0.96 -6.41 -6.32
CA VAL A 87 -0.54 -5.24 -7.10
C VAL A 87 -0.92 -5.38 -8.57
N ARG A 88 -0.82 -6.58 -9.15
CA ARG A 88 -1.26 -6.85 -10.52
C ARG A 88 -2.75 -6.61 -10.70
N LEU A 89 -3.58 -7.16 -9.80
CA LEU A 89 -5.04 -7.00 -9.84
C LEU A 89 -5.46 -5.53 -9.67
N LEU A 90 -4.82 -4.77 -8.76
CA LEU A 90 -5.07 -3.33 -8.62
C LEU A 90 -4.64 -2.54 -9.86
N SER A 91 -3.53 -2.93 -10.50
CA SER A 91 -3.07 -2.29 -11.74
C SER A 91 -4.05 -2.51 -12.88
N ASP A 92 -4.67 -3.68 -12.97
CA ASP A 92 -5.74 -3.95 -13.92
C ASP A 92 -6.94 -3.02 -13.65
N ILE A 93 -7.42 -2.94 -12.40
CA ILE A 93 -8.55 -2.07 -12.02
C ILE A 93 -8.23 -0.61 -12.37
N PHE A 94 -7.02 -0.13 -12.06
CA PHE A 94 -6.60 1.23 -12.37
C PHE A 94 -6.69 1.56 -13.88
N ARG A 95 -6.41 0.58 -14.74
CA ARG A 95 -6.48 0.73 -16.20
C ARG A 95 -7.92 0.68 -16.71
N THR A 96 -8.73 -0.26 -16.23
CA THR A 96 -10.07 -0.56 -16.77
C THR A 96 -11.19 0.23 -16.12
N SER A 97 -10.99 0.79 -14.92
CA SER A 97 -12.01 1.47 -14.12
C SER A 97 -11.57 2.89 -13.75
N PRO A 98 -11.71 3.86 -14.68
CA PRO A 98 -11.31 5.25 -14.48
C PRO A 98 -11.87 5.89 -13.20
N GLU A 99 -13.10 5.54 -12.85
CA GLU A 99 -13.81 6.01 -11.65
C GLU A 99 -13.14 5.60 -10.34
N ARG A 100 -12.37 4.50 -10.33
CA ARG A 100 -11.66 4.01 -9.14
C ARG A 100 -10.19 4.42 -9.07
N ARG A 101 -9.68 5.10 -10.11
CA ARG A 101 -8.24 5.42 -10.21
C ARG A 101 -7.71 6.14 -8.97
N ARG A 102 -8.48 7.08 -8.42
CA ARG A 102 -8.09 7.83 -7.22
C ARG A 102 -7.83 6.91 -6.03
N GLU A 103 -8.73 5.97 -5.75
CA GLU A 103 -8.54 4.97 -4.69
C GLU A 103 -7.38 4.03 -5.02
N CYS A 104 -7.31 3.53 -6.25
CA CYS A 104 -6.24 2.63 -6.69
C CYS A 104 -4.84 3.22 -6.52
N LEU A 105 -4.63 4.53 -6.73
CA LEU A 105 -3.32 5.18 -6.53
C LEU A 105 -2.77 4.92 -5.13
N TYR A 106 -3.60 5.09 -4.11
CA TYR A 106 -3.19 4.90 -2.72
C TYR A 106 -2.78 3.44 -2.44
N TYR A 107 -3.60 2.49 -2.86
CA TYR A 107 -3.32 1.06 -2.62
C TYR A 107 -2.19 0.51 -3.48
N LEU A 108 -1.99 1.03 -4.70
CA LEU A 108 -0.82 0.71 -5.52
C LEU A 108 0.46 1.24 -4.89
N ALA A 109 0.43 2.42 -4.27
CA ALA A 109 1.56 2.95 -3.52
C ALA A 109 1.91 2.04 -2.33
N LEU A 110 0.92 1.63 -1.53
CA LEU A 110 1.11 0.72 -0.40
C LEU A 110 1.65 -0.66 -0.82
N GLY A 111 1.07 -1.25 -1.87
CA GLY A 111 1.52 -2.55 -2.38
C GLY A 111 2.97 -2.51 -2.88
N ASN A 112 3.35 -1.45 -3.61
CA ASN A 112 4.74 -1.28 -4.05
C ASN A 112 5.69 -0.97 -2.89
N TYR A 113 5.26 -0.19 -1.90
CA TYR A 113 6.04 0.06 -0.69
C TYR A 113 6.35 -1.25 0.05
N LYS A 114 5.35 -2.12 0.24
CA LYS A 114 5.51 -3.42 0.91
C LYS A 114 6.43 -4.37 0.13
N LEU A 115 6.40 -4.31 -1.20
CA LEU A 115 7.28 -5.08 -2.08
C LEU A 115 8.73 -4.56 -2.13
N GLY A 116 9.02 -3.40 -1.52
CA GLY A 116 10.32 -2.72 -1.61
C GLY A 116 10.52 -1.92 -2.90
N ASN A 117 9.48 -1.78 -3.73
CA ASN A 117 9.50 -1.02 -4.98
C ASN A 117 9.27 0.47 -4.70
N TYR A 118 10.15 1.11 -3.92
CA TYR A 118 9.93 2.46 -3.40
C TYR A 118 9.80 3.55 -4.46
N GLY A 119 10.47 3.40 -5.61
CA GLY A 119 10.33 4.34 -6.73
C GLY A 119 8.90 4.37 -7.29
N GLU A 120 8.29 3.20 -7.52
CA GLU A 120 6.90 3.09 -7.97
C GLU A 120 5.92 3.49 -6.86
N ALA A 121 6.21 3.11 -5.61
CA ALA A 121 5.39 3.53 -4.47
C ALA A 121 5.29 5.06 -4.41
N ARG A 122 6.42 5.75 -4.53
CA ARG A 122 6.49 7.21 -4.56
C ARG A 122 5.75 7.78 -5.75
N ARG A 123 5.96 7.24 -6.95
CA ARG A 123 5.30 7.71 -8.18
C ARG A 123 3.77 7.70 -8.05
N TYR A 124 3.19 6.60 -7.57
CA TYR A 124 1.74 6.52 -7.36
C TYR A 124 1.24 7.48 -6.27
N ASN A 125 2.01 7.64 -5.19
CA ASN A 125 1.64 8.51 -4.09
C ASN A 125 1.72 10.00 -4.48
N ASP A 126 2.74 10.41 -5.23
CA ASP A 126 2.88 11.78 -5.73
C ASP A 126 1.76 12.11 -6.72
N LEU A 127 1.38 11.18 -7.60
CA LEU A 127 0.20 11.35 -8.49
C LEU A 127 -1.11 11.56 -7.73
N LEU A 128 -1.24 10.99 -6.52
CA LEU A 128 -2.39 11.22 -5.66
C LEU A 128 -2.32 12.59 -4.99
N LEU A 129 -1.15 12.99 -4.48
CA LEU A 129 -0.92 14.29 -3.85
C LEU A 129 -1.05 15.46 -4.84
N ASP A 130 -0.68 15.27 -6.11
CA ASP A 130 -0.89 16.28 -7.16
C ASP A 130 -2.39 16.60 -7.34
N LYS A 131 -3.26 15.61 -7.13
CA LYS A 131 -4.72 15.76 -7.21
C LYS A 131 -5.34 16.20 -5.89
N GLU A 132 -4.79 15.72 -4.78
CA GLU A 132 -5.29 15.96 -3.43
C GLU A 132 -4.15 16.39 -2.48
N PRO A 133 -3.66 17.64 -2.59
CA PRO A 133 -2.49 18.09 -1.83
C PRO A 133 -2.67 18.05 -0.31
N ALA A 134 -3.93 18.16 0.16
CA ALA A 134 -4.29 18.11 1.57
C ALA A 134 -4.55 16.68 2.09
N ASN A 135 -4.26 15.64 1.29
CA ASN A 135 -4.47 14.25 1.69
C ASN A 135 -3.41 13.83 2.73
N LEU A 136 -3.83 13.76 3.99
CA LEU A 136 -2.97 13.39 5.12
C LEU A 136 -2.46 11.95 5.01
N GLN A 137 -3.26 11.01 4.50
CA GLN A 137 -2.84 9.60 4.36
C GLN A 137 -1.71 9.48 3.34
N ALA A 138 -1.86 10.12 2.18
CA ALA A 138 -0.83 10.12 1.14
C ALA A 138 0.43 10.89 1.58
N SER A 139 0.27 11.95 2.38
CA SER A 139 1.41 12.69 2.96
C SER A 139 2.19 11.81 3.92
N SER A 140 1.52 11.13 4.85
CA SER A 140 2.14 10.18 5.79
C SER A 140 2.83 9.01 5.06
N LEU A 141 2.20 8.48 4.00
CA LEU A 141 2.81 7.42 3.18
C LEU A 141 4.08 7.91 2.47
N ARG A 142 4.10 9.16 1.98
CA ARG A 142 5.30 9.76 1.38
C ARG A 142 6.46 9.77 2.37
N GLU A 143 6.22 10.22 3.59
CA GLU A 143 7.25 10.26 4.64
C GLU A 143 7.80 8.87 4.96
N LEU A 144 6.94 7.84 4.99
CA LEU A 144 7.37 6.47 5.22
C LEU A 144 8.22 5.91 4.08
N ILE A 145 7.84 6.19 2.83
CA ILE A 145 8.64 5.83 1.66
C ILE A 145 10.02 6.49 1.74
N ASP A 146 10.06 7.79 2.07
CA ASP A 146 11.30 8.58 2.10
C ASP A 146 12.25 8.10 3.20
N ASN A 147 11.70 7.81 4.37
CA ASN A 147 12.43 7.21 5.48
C ASN A 147 13.00 5.83 5.14
N LYS A 148 12.27 5.00 4.39
CA LYS A 148 12.76 3.69 3.93
C LYS A 148 13.88 3.81 2.92
N VAL A 149 13.73 4.67 1.91
CA VAL A 149 14.76 4.94 0.91
C VAL A 149 16.05 5.43 1.56
N ALA A 150 15.95 6.36 2.53
CA ALA A 150 17.09 6.88 3.26
C ALA A 150 17.81 5.80 4.11
N ARG A 151 17.05 4.94 4.81
CA ARG A 151 17.61 3.89 5.66
C ARG A 151 18.28 2.76 4.90
N GLU A 152 17.70 2.36 3.76
CA GLU A 152 18.22 1.24 2.97
C GLU A 152 19.41 1.67 2.08
N GLY A 153 19.88 2.91 2.20
CA GLY A 153 21.00 3.41 1.41
C GLY A 153 20.70 3.42 -0.09
N LEU A 154 19.42 3.38 -0.46
CA LEU A 154 18.92 3.48 -1.83
C LEU A 154 19.01 4.94 -2.33
N MET A 155 20.22 5.51 -2.23
CA MET A 155 20.62 6.84 -2.68
C MET A 155 20.42 7.07 -4.19
N GLY A 156 19.93 6.08 -4.93
CA GLY A 156 19.69 6.12 -6.37
C GLY A 156 18.36 6.74 -6.80
N VAL A 157 17.38 6.90 -5.88
CA VAL A 157 16.24 7.77 -6.17
C VAL A 157 16.60 9.16 -5.62
N ALA A 158 17.38 9.91 -6.40
CA ALA A 158 17.66 11.30 -6.11
C ALA A 158 16.35 12.10 -6.21
N ILE A 159 15.58 12.12 -5.12
CA ILE A 159 14.41 12.95 -4.97
C ILE A 159 14.92 14.36 -4.72
N LEU A 160 14.95 15.17 -5.77
CA LEU A 160 15.06 16.62 -5.67
C LEU A 160 13.76 17.18 -5.08
N SER A 161 13.56 17.03 -3.78
CA SER A 161 12.53 17.75 -3.03
C SER A 161 13.21 18.80 -2.15
N GLY A 162 13.71 19.88 -2.76
CA GLY A 162 13.85 21.25 -2.23
C GLY A 162 14.49 21.55 -0.87
N VAL A 163 14.80 20.57 -0.01
CA VAL A 163 15.33 20.78 1.33
C VAL A 163 16.55 19.89 1.50
N ALA A 164 17.71 20.43 1.17
CA ALA A 164 18.98 19.80 1.47
C ALA A 164 19.21 19.89 2.99
N ILE A 165 19.05 18.78 3.71
CA ILE A 165 19.55 18.69 5.09
C ILE A 165 21.07 18.52 4.97
N ALA A 166 21.79 19.60 5.26
CA ALA A 166 23.25 19.64 5.28
C ALA A 166 23.78 18.78 6.45
N ALA A 167 24.01 17.49 6.21
CA ALA A 167 24.77 16.64 7.13
C ALA A 167 26.26 16.80 6.81
N GLY A 168 26.95 17.69 7.53
CA GLY A 168 28.41 17.85 7.34
C GLY A 168 29.09 18.98 8.11
N VAL A 169 28.81 19.17 9.41
CA VAL A 169 29.67 20.01 10.27
C VAL A 169 30.16 19.20 11.47
N VAL A 170 30.87 18.10 11.23
CA VAL A 170 31.82 17.56 12.21
C VAL A 170 32.94 16.87 11.43
N GLY A 171 34.05 17.58 11.18
CA GLY A 171 35.15 17.06 10.38
C GLY A 171 36.43 17.88 10.48
N GLY A 172 37.02 17.93 11.68
CA GLY A 172 38.47 18.00 11.82
C GLY A 172 39.14 19.38 11.74
N MET A 173 39.24 20.02 12.91
CA MET A 173 40.46 20.76 13.24
C MET A 173 41.65 19.78 13.16
N ILE A 174 42.46 19.83 12.10
CA ILE A 174 43.75 19.13 12.04
C ILE A 174 44.81 20.05 11.42
N PHE A 175 45.63 20.61 12.33
CA PHE A 175 47.07 20.90 12.20
C PHE A 175 47.60 21.86 11.11
N LYS A 176 47.91 23.08 11.56
CA LYS A 176 49.29 23.62 11.66
C LYS A 176 50.32 23.05 10.67
N GLY A 177 50.62 23.83 9.62
CA GLY A 177 51.79 23.68 8.76
C GLY A 177 52.53 25.01 8.61
N VAL A 178 53.58 25.19 9.41
CA VAL A 178 54.58 26.26 9.29
C VAL A 178 55.27 26.17 7.92
N GLY A 179 55.35 27.29 7.21
CA GLY A 179 56.14 27.43 5.99
C GLY A 179 56.58 28.88 5.80
N ARG A 180 57.69 29.25 6.45
CA ARG A 180 58.46 30.47 6.17
C ARG A 180 58.59 30.72 4.67
N ARG A 181 58.37 31.95 4.22
CA ARG A 181 59.07 32.46 3.03
C ARG A 181 59.36 33.94 3.17
N THR A 182 60.62 34.21 3.48
CA THR A 182 61.35 35.46 3.29
C THR A 182 61.26 35.90 1.83
N ARG A 183 60.93 37.17 1.61
CA ARG A 183 61.67 38.08 0.73
C ARG A 183 61.38 39.51 1.15
#